data_AF-A0A8U0MB58-F1
#
_entry.id   AF-A0A8U0MB58-F1
#
_cell.length_a   1.000
_cell.length_b   1.000
_cell.length_c   1.000
_cell.angle_alpha   90.00
_cell.angle_beta   90.00
_cell.angle_gamma   90.00
#
_symmetry.space_group_name_H-M   'P 1'
#
loop_
_entity.id
_entity.type
_entity.pdbx_description
1 polymer ?
#
loop_
_entity_poly.entity_id
_entity_poly.type
_entity_poly.pdbx_seq_one_letter_code
_entity_poly.pdbx_strand_id
1 'polypeptide(L)'
;MAIFTTMRHAWMGLALGLLLTVHMAGAQNDPGGRQKIESAKIGLITNRLNLTTDQAPQFWAVYNEYNAKKQELNRRIRQLNNDPSRTGMNDNQLVNGLREMNATKQKLADLDQEYMSRFLKVISPGQLTELYKTEQYFNKMLLNRLNNPND
;
A
#
# COMPACT_ATOMS: atom_id res chain seq x y z
N MET A 1 33.79 29.37 -66.25
CA MET A 1 34.79 28.47 -66.85
C MET A 1 36.10 28.60 -66.08
N ALA A 2 36.29 27.75 -65.06
CA ALA A 2 37.53 27.46 -64.32
C ALA A 2 37.17 26.45 -63.21
N ILE A 3 38.03 25.47 -62.90
CA ILE A 3 37.70 24.32 -62.04
C ILE A 3 38.89 23.96 -61.14
N PHE A 4 38.62 23.36 -59.96
CA PHE A 4 39.58 22.76 -58.99
C PHE A 4 40.48 23.79 -58.26
N THR A 5 40.88 23.68 -56.99
CA THR A 5 41.18 22.57 -56.06
C THR A 5 40.85 23.01 -54.60
N THR A 6 40.92 22.23 -53.50
CA THR A 6 41.30 20.81 -53.23
C THR A 6 40.53 20.28 -52.00
N MET A 7 40.51 18.96 -51.82
CA MET A 7 39.99 18.25 -50.63
C MET A 7 41.03 18.26 -49.48
N ARG A 8 40.63 18.54 -48.22
CA ARG A 8 41.51 18.39 -47.03
C ARG A 8 40.77 17.83 -45.80
N HIS A 9 41.07 16.56 -45.50
CA HIS A 9 40.97 15.90 -44.18
C HIS A 9 39.58 15.62 -43.59
N ALA A 10 38.99 14.51 -44.05
CA ALA A 10 38.19 13.68 -43.16
C ALA A 10 39.12 12.91 -42.20
N TRP A 11 39.12 13.27 -40.91
CA TRP A 11 39.61 12.48 -39.78
C TRP A 11 38.67 12.78 -38.60
N MET A 12 37.71 11.90 -38.31
CA MET A 12 37.85 10.78 -37.38
C MET A 12 38.04 11.22 -35.91
N GLY A 13 36.94 11.68 -35.31
CA GLY A 13 36.78 11.84 -33.86
C GLY A 13 35.94 10.70 -33.29
N LEU A 14 36.56 9.55 -33.06
CA LEU A 14 35.92 8.37 -32.45
C LEU A 14 35.95 8.50 -30.91
N ALA A 15 34.99 7.84 -30.25
CA ALA A 15 34.95 7.54 -28.82
C ALA A 15 34.86 8.72 -27.83
N LEU A 16 33.63 9.06 -27.45
CA LEU A 16 33.32 9.43 -26.07
C LEU A 16 32.20 8.50 -25.56
N GLY A 17 32.59 7.39 -24.93
CA GLY A 17 31.64 6.50 -24.27
C GLY A 17 31.48 6.85 -22.80
N LEU A 18 30.26 6.82 -22.27
CA LEU A 18 30.03 6.47 -20.87
C LEU A 18 28.61 5.98 -20.58
N LEU A 19 28.52 4.76 -20.04
CA LEU A 19 27.54 4.26 -19.07
C LEU A 19 26.07 4.73 -19.17
N LEU A 20 25.25 3.92 -19.85
CA LEU A 20 23.81 3.77 -19.55
C LEU A 20 23.47 2.33 -19.12
N THR A 21 24.22 1.78 -18.17
CA THR A 21 23.80 0.60 -17.40
C THR A 21 23.00 1.03 -16.17
N VAL A 22 21.85 1.67 -16.41
CA VAL A 22 20.88 1.96 -15.35
C VAL A 22 20.44 0.65 -14.73
N HIS A 23 20.89 0.40 -13.50
CA HIS A 23 20.50 -0.76 -12.72
C HIS A 23 19.04 -0.63 -12.32
N MET A 24 18.14 -1.17 -13.15
CA MET A 24 16.74 -1.40 -12.79
C MET A 24 16.63 -2.62 -11.83
N ALA A 25 17.30 -2.52 -10.69
CA ALA A 25 17.07 -3.39 -9.52
C ALA A 25 15.77 -2.97 -8.79
N GLY A 26 14.68 -2.85 -9.54
CA GLY A 26 13.35 -2.59 -9.02
C GLY A 26 12.71 -3.88 -8.52
N ALA A 27 12.82 -4.14 -7.21
CA ALA A 27 12.12 -5.28 -6.60
C ALA A 27 10.61 -5.22 -6.89
N GLN A 28 10.05 -6.36 -7.28
CA GLN A 28 8.68 -6.50 -7.80
C GLN A 28 7.62 -5.83 -6.92
N ASN A 29 7.15 -4.66 -7.34
CA ASN A 29 5.90 -4.05 -6.89
C ASN A 29 5.05 -3.81 -8.14
N ASP A 30 4.23 -4.77 -8.56
CA ASP A 30 3.22 -4.53 -9.60
C ASP A 30 2.21 -3.47 -9.10
N PRO A 31 2.20 -2.24 -9.65
CA PRO A 31 1.28 -1.20 -9.21
C PRO A 31 -0.16 -1.53 -9.61
N GLY A 32 -0.34 -2.23 -10.75
CA GLY A 32 -1.64 -2.62 -11.28
C GLY A 32 -2.34 -3.65 -10.40
N GLY A 33 -1.60 -4.62 -9.84
CA GLY A 33 -2.12 -5.59 -8.88
C GLY A 33 -2.72 -4.92 -7.63
N ARG A 34 -2.00 -3.96 -7.03
CA ARG A 34 -2.53 -3.20 -5.86
C ARG A 34 -3.76 -2.38 -6.21
N GLN A 35 -3.74 -1.68 -7.34
CA GLN A 35 -4.88 -0.85 -7.77
C GLN A 35 -6.13 -1.71 -8.03
N LYS A 36 -5.98 -2.90 -8.64
CA LYS A 36 -7.10 -3.87 -8.83
C LYS A 36 -7.69 -4.33 -7.50
N ILE A 37 -6.86 -4.61 -6.50
CA ILE A 37 -7.30 -5.02 -5.15
C ILE A 37 -8.10 -3.89 -4.47
N GLU A 38 -7.58 -2.66 -4.46
CA GLU A 38 -8.28 -1.52 -3.84
C GLU A 38 -9.61 -1.21 -4.56
N SER A 39 -9.64 -1.20 -5.89
CA SER A 39 -10.89 -1.02 -6.67
C SER A 39 -11.92 -2.12 -6.37
N ALA A 40 -11.48 -3.38 -6.22
CA ALA A 40 -12.36 -4.48 -5.84
C ALA A 40 -12.90 -4.33 -4.40
N LYS A 41 -12.07 -3.84 -3.46
CA LYS A 41 -12.49 -3.53 -2.09
C LYS A 41 -13.54 -2.41 -2.08
N ILE A 42 -13.31 -1.34 -2.83
CA ILE A 42 -14.23 -0.20 -2.96
C ILE A 42 -15.58 -0.67 -3.52
N GLY A 43 -15.58 -1.38 -4.64
CA GLY A 43 -16.81 -1.91 -5.25
C GLY A 43 -17.60 -2.82 -4.32
N LEU A 44 -16.92 -3.72 -3.58
CA LEU A 44 -17.58 -4.60 -2.62
C LEU A 44 -18.22 -3.83 -1.45
N ILE A 45 -17.54 -2.79 -0.94
CA ILE A 45 -18.07 -1.93 0.14
C ILE A 45 -19.29 -1.15 -0.35
N THR A 46 -19.21 -0.47 -1.50
CA THR A 46 -20.34 0.26 -2.10
C THR A 46 -21.57 -0.64 -2.25
N ASN A 47 -21.39 -1.85 -2.79
CA ASN A 47 -22.47 -2.79 -3.05
C ASN A 47 -23.13 -3.34 -1.78
N ARG A 48 -22.38 -3.49 -0.67
CA ARG A 48 -22.90 -4.09 0.58
C ARG A 48 -23.44 -3.10 1.59
N LEU A 49 -22.87 -1.90 1.68
CA LEU A 49 -23.35 -0.87 2.62
C LEU A 49 -24.61 -0.16 2.13
N ASN A 50 -24.90 -0.24 0.83
CA ASN A 50 -26.08 0.33 0.18
C ASN A 50 -26.30 1.81 0.59
N LEU A 51 -25.22 2.59 0.51
CA LEU A 51 -25.15 3.99 0.95
C LEU A 51 -26.11 4.86 0.14
N THR A 52 -26.81 5.79 0.79
CA THR A 52 -27.56 6.82 0.05
C THR A 52 -26.61 7.80 -0.64
N THR A 53 -27.12 8.54 -1.62
CA THR A 53 -26.38 9.61 -2.33
C THR A 53 -25.79 10.65 -1.36
N ASP A 54 -26.51 10.96 -0.28
CA ASP A 54 -26.08 11.92 0.74
C ASP A 54 -25.02 11.33 1.70
N GLN A 55 -25.13 10.04 2.02
CA GLN A 55 -24.16 9.34 2.87
C GLN A 55 -22.82 9.13 2.17
N ALA A 56 -22.82 8.78 0.89
CA ALA A 56 -21.62 8.27 0.21
C ALA A 56 -20.41 9.22 0.25
N PRO A 57 -20.52 10.55 -0.04
CA PRO A 57 -19.36 11.46 0.02
C PRO A 57 -18.75 11.55 1.43
N GLN A 58 -19.60 11.63 2.45
CA GLN A 58 -19.17 11.76 3.84
C GLN A 58 -18.56 10.44 4.36
N PHE A 59 -19.18 9.31 4.01
CA PHE A 59 -18.65 7.98 4.30
C PHE A 59 -17.25 7.79 3.70
N TRP A 60 -17.06 8.07 2.41
CA TRP A 60 -15.77 7.86 1.74
C TRP A 60 -14.67 8.76 2.28
N ALA A 61 -14.98 9.99 2.68
CA ALA A 61 -14.02 10.87 3.37
C ALA A 61 -13.51 10.24 4.68
N VAL A 62 -14.42 9.79 5.56
CA VAL A 62 -14.06 9.14 6.83
C VAL A 62 -13.32 7.81 6.60
N TYR A 63 -13.81 6.99 5.68
CA TYR A 63 -13.23 5.68 5.38
C TYR A 63 -11.82 5.77 4.78
N ASN A 64 -11.56 6.72 3.89
CA ASN A 64 -10.24 6.87 3.28
C ASN A 64 -9.18 7.31 4.31
N GLU A 65 -9.52 8.24 5.21
CA GLU A 65 -8.64 8.67 6.30
C GLU A 65 -8.37 7.51 7.29
N TYR A 66 -9.42 6.76 7.65
CA TYR A 66 -9.33 5.55 8.48
C TYR A 66 -8.41 4.50 7.87
N ASN A 67 -8.67 4.11 6.61
CA ASN A 67 -7.94 3.08 5.90
C ASN A 67 -6.46 3.46 5.73
N ALA A 68 -6.14 4.73 5.46
CA ALA A 68 -4.76 5.22 5.40
C ALA A 68 -4.01 5.04 6.74
N LYS A 69 -4.56 5.55 7.85
CA LYS A 69 -3.98 5.41 9.20
C LYS A 69 -3.85 3.93 9.61
N LYS A 70 -4.89 3.13 9.34
CA LYS A 70 -4.92 1.68 9.59
C LYS A 70 -3.86 0.94 8.78
N GLN A 71 -3.65 1.29 7.50
CA GLN A 71 -2.61 0.70 6.67
C GLN A 71 -1.20 1.05 7.17
N GLU A 72 -0.97 2.25 7.67
CA GLU A 72 0.31 2.66 8.28
C GLU A 72 0.64 1.84 9.54
N LEU A 73 -0.30 1.76 10.50
CA LEU A 73 -0.11 0.97 11.72
C LEU A 73 0.10 -0.52 11.41
N ASN A 74 -0.68 -1.09 10.48
CA ASN A 74 -0.49 -2.47 10.05
C ASN A 74 0.86 -2.69 9.34
N ARG A 75 1.36 -1.70 8.59
CA ARG A 75 2.71 -1.75 7.99
C ARG A 75 3.78 -1.76 9.07
N ARG A 76 3.66 -0.93 10.11
CA ARG A 76 4.59 -0.93 11.25
C ARG A 76 4.58 -2.25 12.01
N ILE A 77 3.40 -2.84 12.27
CA ILE A 77 3.29 -4.17 12.89
C ILE A 77 3.98 -5.24 12.03
N ARG A 78 3.80 -5.24 10.70
CA ARG A 78 4.47 -6.19 9.80
C ARG A 78 5.99 -6.00 9.79
N GLN A 79 6.48 -4.76 9.78
CA GLN A 79 7.90 -4.44 9.89
C GLN A 79 8.49 -4.96 11.20
N LEU A 80 7.83 -4.72 12.33
CA LEU A 80 8.27 -5.21 13.64
C LEU A 80 8.25 -6.74 13.71
N ASN A 81 7.24 -7.41 13.16
CA ASN A 81 7.17 -8.88 13.16
C ASN A 81 8.29 -9.52 12.31
N ASN A 82 8.58 -8.94 11.15
CA ASN A 82 9.46 -9.53 10.14
C ASN A 82 10.85 -8.88 10.11
N ASP A 83 11.25 -8.17 11.17
CA ASP A 83 12.54 -7.47 11.24
C ASP A 83 13.71 -8.48 11.26
N PRO A 84 14.50 -8.58 10.18
CA PRO A 84 15.58 -9.57 10.08
C PRO A 84 16.74 -9.27 11.05
N SER A 85 16.87 -8.01 11.51
CA SER A 85 17.93 -7.59 12.43
C SER A 85 17.75 -8.12 13.85
N ARG A 86 16.59 -8.73 14.16
CA ARG A 86 16.34 -9.42 15.43
C ARG A 86 17.24 -10.64 15.67
N THR A 87 17.83 -11.18 14.60
CA THR A 87 18.82 -12.25 14.69
C THR A 87 20.11 -11.71 15.32
N GLY A 88 20.34 -12.02 16.60
CA GLY A 88 21.50 -11.53 17.36
C GLY A 88 21.23 -10.31 18.26
N MET A 89 19.97 -9.88 18.40
CA MET A 89 19.58 -8.91 19.44
C MET A 89 19.67 -9.55 20.84
N ASN A 90 20.02 -8.74 21.85
CA ASN A 90 19.94 -9.15 23.25
C ASN A 90 18.50 -9.04 23.80
N ASP A 91 18.25 -9.67 24.95
CA ASP A 91 16.93 -9.75 25.59
C ASP A 91 16.27 -8.38 25.78
N ASN A 92 17.04 -7.35 26.15
CA ASN A 92 16.50 -5.99 26.33
C ASN A 92 16.02 -5.37 25.01
N GLN A 93 16.75 -5.61 23.91
CA GLN A 93 16.35 -5.16 22.58
C GLN A 93 15.09 -5.91 22.10
N LEU A 94 15.04 -7.23 22.31
CA LEU A 94 13.86 -8.05 21.99
C LEU A 94 12.62 -7.60 22.78
N VAL A 95 12.74 -7.40 24.10
CA VAL A 95 11.66 -6.91 24.96
C VAL A 95 11.18 -5.52 24.51
N ASN A 96 12.08 -4.62 24.13
CA ASN A 96 11.70 -3.30 23.60
C ASN A 96 10.95 -3.41 22.26
N GLY A 97 11.37 -4.32 21.36
CA GLY A 97 10.64 -4.61 20.12
C GLY A 97 9.24 -5.20 20.34
N LEU A 98 9.05 -6.00 21.40
CA LEU A 98 7.73 -6.50 21.82
C LEU A 98 6.86 -5.39 22.42
N ARG A 99 7.43 -4.51 23.25
CA ARG A 99 6.75 -3.32 23.79
C ARG A 99 6.27 -2.40 22.67
N GLU A 100 7.10 -2.14 21.66
CA GLU A 100 6.73 -1.29 20.53
C GLU A 100 5.60 -1.91 19.69
N MET A 101 5.65 -3.22 19.45
CA MET A 101 4.55 -3.94 18.79
C MET A 101 3.24 -3.79 19.57
N ASN A 102 3.26 -3.97 20.90
CA ASN A 102 2.06 -3.85 21.73
C ASN A 102 1.54 -2.41 21.78
N ALA A 103 2.41 -1.40 21.86
CA ALA A 103 2.02 0.00 21.75
C ALA A 103 1.42 0.34 20.38
N THR A 104 1.91 -0.26 19.29
CA THR A 104 1.36 -0.08 17.94
C THR A 104 -0.01 -0.76 17.79
N LYS A 105 -0.22 -1.92 18.43
CA LYS A 105 -1.55 -2.58 18.51
C LYS A 105 -2.54 -1.75 19.33
N GLN A 106 -2.11 -1.12 20.43
CA GLN A 106 -2.96 -0.22 21.21
C GLN A 106 -3.43 0.96 20.36
N LYS A 107 -2.52 1.64 19.65
CA LYS A 107 -2.86 2.73 18.71
C LYS A 107 -3.87 2.31 17.64
N LEU A 108 -3.86 1.04 17.22
CA LEU A 108 -4.84 0.52 16.25
C LEU A 108 -6.22 0.33 16.89
N ALA A 109 -6.29 -0.16 18.14
CA ALA A 109 -7.55 -0.24 18.88
C ALA A 109 -8.13 1.16 19.19
N ASP A 110 -7.28 2.11 19.57
CA ASP A 110 -7.66 3.51 19.81
C ASP A 110 -8.21 4.15 18.52
N LEU A 111 -7.57 3.89 17.37
CA LEU A 111 -8.02 4.31 16.05
C LEU A 111 -9.40 3.70 15.70
N ASP A 112 -9.60 2.41 15.94
CA ASP A 112 -10.88 1.74 15.68
C ASP A 112 -12.01 2.36 16.53
N GLN A 113 -11.73 2.73 17.78
CA GLN A 113 -12.69 3.41 18.66
C GLN A 113 -12.99 4.87 18.23
N GLU A 114 -11.96 5.64 17.85
CA GLU A 114 -12.13 6.99 17.27
C GLU A 114 -13.06 6.92 16.06
N TYR A 115 -12.75 6.02 15.13
CA TYR A 115 -13.44 5.96 13.85
C TYR A 115 -14.81 5.31 13.91
N MET A 116 -15.07 4.37 14.82
CA MET A 116 -16.44 3.93 15.13
C MET A 116 -17.34 5.14 15.42
N SER A 117 -16.87 6.06 16.27
CA SER A 117 -17.59 7.28 16.65
C SER A 117 -17.74 8.28 15.49
N ARG A 118 -16.84 8.26 14.50
CA ARG A 118 -16.91 9.09 13.29
C ARG A 118 -17.82 8.49 12.22
N PHE A 119 -17.79 7.16 12.02
CA PHE A 119 -18.68 6.45 11.10
C PHE A 119 -20.15 6.55 11.54
N LEU A 120 -20.43 6.44 12.84
CA LEU A 120 -21.80 6.56 13.37
C LEU A 120 -22.45 7.95 13.18
N LYS A 121 -21.69 8.97 12.73
CA LYS A 121 -22.22 10.28 12.33
C LYS A 121 -22.69 10.33 10.87
N VAL A 122 -22.30 9.35 10.04
CA VAL A 122 -22.51 9.35 8.58
C VAL A 122 -23.22 8.09 8.08
N ILE A 123 -23.15 6.97 8.81
CA ILE A 123 -23.82 5.70 8.51
C ILE A 123 -24.46 5.10 9.76
N SER A 124 -25.47 4.25 9.57
CA SER A 124 -26.15 3.55 10.67
C SER A 124 -25.27 2.47 11.33
N PRO A 125 -25.58 2.06 12.59
CA PRO A 125 -24.90 0.93 13.25
C PRO A 125 -24.97 -0.38 12.44
N GLY A 126 -26.07 -0.61 11.72
CA GLY A 126 -26.22 -1.76 10.82
C GLY A 126 -25.21 -1.72 9.66
N GLN A 127 -25.11 -0.57 8.98
CA GLN A 127 -24.14 -0.36 7.91
C GLN A 127 -22.68 -0.45 8.40
N LEU A 128 -22.39 0.04 9.61
CA LEU A 128 -21.05 -0.08 10.21
C LEU A 128 -20.71 -1.54 10.56
N THR A 129 -21.68 -2.31 11.04
CA THR A 129 -21.50 -3.75 11.27
C THR A 129 -21.24 -4.49 9.95
N GLU A 130 -21.94 -4.13 8.88
CA GLU A 130 -21.73 -4.72 7.55
C GLU A 130 -20.39 -4.29 6.91
N LEU A 131 -19.90 -3.08 7.19
CA LEU A 131 -18.54 -2.66 6.83
C LEU A 131 -17.49 -3.58 7.43
N TYR A 132 -17.54 -3.82 8.75
CA TYR A 132 -16.57 -4.68 9.42
C TYR A 132 -16.63 -6.13 8.90
N LYS A 133 -17.82 -6.69 8.69
CA LYS A 133 -17.98 -8.01 8.04
C LYS A 133 -17.42 -8.03 6.62
N THR A 134 -17.64 -6.97 5.86
CA THR A 134 -17.16 -6.83 4.47
C THR A 134 -15.64 -6.73 4.40
N GLU A 135 -15.01 -5.96 5.29
CA GLU A 135 -13.54 -5.92 5.40
C GLU A 135 -12.96 -7.28 5.77
N GLN A 136 -13.52 -7.97 6.77
CA GLN A 136 -13.08 -9.30 7.19
C GLN A 136 -13.21 -10.33 6.06
N TYR A 137 -14.35 -10.34 5.37
CA TYR A 137 -14.60 -11.20 4.22
C TYR A 137 -13.62 -10.92 3.07
N PHE A 138 -13.38 -9.65 2.74
CA PHE A 138 -12.44 -9.25 1.70
C PHE A 138 -11.01 -9.71 2.03
N ASN A 139 -10.56 -9.48 3.27
CA ASN A 139 -9.23 -9.89 3.72
C ASN A 139 -9.07 -11.42 3.68
N LYS A 140 -10.08 -12.20 4.10
CA LYS A 140 -10.07 -13.66 4.00
C LYS A 140 -10.04 -14.14 2.55
N MET A 141 -10.85 -13.56 1.67
CA MET A 141 -10.85 -13.87 0.25
C MET A 141 -9.50 -13.58 -0.42
N LEU A 142 -8.87 -12.46 -0.07
CA LEU A 142 -7.55 -12.09 -0.58
C LEU A 142 -6.46 -13.05 -0.09
N LEU A 143 -6.45 -13.40 1.20
CA LEU A 143 -5.53 -14.40 1.74
C LEU A 143 -5.70 -15.77 1.07
N ASN A 144 -6.94 -16.21 0.86
CA ASN A 144 -7.22 -17.47 0.16
C ASN A 144 -6.66 -17.47 -1.27
N ARG A 145 -6.85 -16.39 -2.05
CA ARG A 145 -6.28 -16.28 -3.41
C ARG A 145 -4.76 -16.11 -3.45
N LEU A 146 -4.15 -15.57 -2.39
CA LEU A 146 -2.69 -15.53 -2.28
C LEU A 146 -2.08 -16.90 -1.94
N ASN A 147 -2.81 -17.74 -1.20
CA ASN A 147 -2.41 -19.12 -0.88
C ASN A 147 -2.72 -20.10 -2.03
N ASN A 148 -3.84 -19.91 -2.72
CA ASN A 148 -4.31 -20.69 -3.86
C ASN A 148 -4.44 -19.79 -5.10
N PRO A 149 -3.35 -19.46 -5.82
CA PRO A 149 -3.39 -18.54 -6.96
C PRO A 149 -4.02 -19.11 -8.24
N ASN A 150 -4.49 -20.36 -8.23
CA ASN A 150 -5.02 -21.09 -9.39
C ASN A 150 -6.55 -21.32 -9.34
N ASP A 151 -7.24 -20.78 -8.32
CA ASP A 151 -8.71 -20.77 -8.15
C ASP A 151 -9.32 -19.37 -8.44
#